data_AF-A0A7X9F9R4-F1
#
_entry.id   AF-A0A7X9F9R4-F1
#
_cell.length_a   1.000
_cell.length_b   1.000
_cell.length_c   1.000
_cell.angle_alpha   90.00
_cell.angle_beta   90.00
_cell.angle_gamma   90.00
#
_symmetry.space_group_name_H-M   'P 1'
#
loop_
_entity.id
_entity.type
_entity.pdbx_description
1 polymer ?
#
loop_
_entity_poly.entity_id
_entity_poly.type
_entity_poly.pdbx_seq_one_letter_code
_entity_poly.pdbx_strand_id
1 'polypeptide(L)'
;MRKKVLLMILDGWGVGDGSKADVISVTPTPNLDAIIEKYPHSILQASGENVGLPDGQMGNSEVGHLNIGAGKIVYQDLVKINIECKTGEIRKNRVLTDAFSYARDNNKQVHFFGL
;
A
#
# COMPACT_ATOMS: atom_id res chain seq x y z
N MET A 1 -11.65 34.68 -12.58
CA MET A 1 -11.53 33.83 -11.37
C MET A 1 -10.84 32.52 -11.74
N ARG A 2 -9.89 32.04 -10.93
CA ARG A 2 -9.23 30.75 -11.14
C ARG A 2 -10.16 29.62 -10.69
N LYS A 3 -10.39 28.62 -11.53
CA LYS A 3 -11.09 27.39 -11.14
C LYS A 3 -10.17 26.60 -10.20
N LYS A 4 -10.67 26.25 -9.01
CA LYS A 4 -9.94 25.47 -8.01
C LYS A 4 -10.34 23.99 -8.14
N VAL A 5 -9.38 23.11 -7.89
CA VAL A 5 -9.59 21.66 -7.77
C VAL A 5 -9.28 21.28 -6.33
N LEU A 6 -10.11 20.43 -5.74
CA LEU A 6 -9.96 19.93 -4.39
C LEU A 6 -9.91 18.40 -4.43
N LEU A 7 -8.89 17.83 -3.78
CA LEU A 7 -8.86 16.43 -3.38
C LEU A 7 -9.25 16.36 -1.90
N MET A 8 -10.30 15.62 -1.58
CA MET A 8 -10.78 15.41 -0.21
C MET A 8 -10.61 13.93 0.14
N ILE A 9 -9.86 13.65 1.20
CA ILE A 9 -9.61 12.29 1.69
C ILE A 9 -10.41 12.11 2.98
N LEU A 10 -11.41 11.23 2.94
CA LEU A 10 -12.16 10.80 4.13
C LEU A 10 -11.42 9.60 4.73
N ASP A 11 -10.52 9.85 5.69
CA ASP A 11 -9.68 8.80 6.26
C ASP A 11 -10.54 7.74 7.00
N GLY A 12 -10.29 6.47 6.72
CA GLY A 12 -11.09 5.35 7.22
C GLY A 12 -12.49 5.19 6.59
N TRP A 13 -12.81 5.90 5.49
CA TRP A 13 -14.10 5.78 4.80
C TRP A 13 -14.07 4.73 3.67
N GLY A 14 -14.64 3.55 3.93
CA GLY A 14 -14.71 2.45 2.96
C GLY A 14 -16.13 2.12 2.48
N VAL A 15 -16.22 1.25 1.47
CA VAL A 15 -17.47 0.58 1.08
C VAL A 15 -17.52 -0.76 1.81
N GLY A 16 -18.36 -0.85 2.85
CA GLY A 16 -18.50 -2.06 3.65
C GLY A 16 -19.60 -3.00 3.15
N ASP A 17 -20.01 -3.93 4.01
CA ASP A 17 -20.94 -5.01 3.70
C ASP A 17 -22.42 -4.67 3.95
N GLY A 18 -22.72 -3.45 4.41
CA GLY A 18 -24.09 -3.05 4.75
C GLY A 18 -24.62 -3.64 6.07
N SER A 19 -23.76 -4.30 6.85
CA SER A 19 -24.16 -4.89 8.13
C SER A 19 -24.42 -3.80 9.19
N LYS A 20 -25.01 -4.20 10.32
CA LYS A 20 -25.19 -3.29 11.47
C LYS A 20 -23.87 -2.74 12.02
N ALA A 21 -22.74 -3.40 11.74
CA ALA A 21 -21.42 -2.94 12.14
C ALA A 21 -20.80 -1.96 11.13
N ASP A 22 -21.32 -1.90 9.91
CA ASP A 22 -20.94 -0.93 8.89
C ASP A 22 -21.65 0.40 9.15
N VAL A 23 -21.08 1.17 10.07
CA VAL A 23 -21.62 2.47 10.51
C VAL A 23 -21.83 3.45 9.34
N ILE A 24 -20.97 3.39 8.32
CA ILE A 24 -21.07 4.25 7.14
C ILE A 24 -22.35 3.94 6.36
N SER A 25 -22.66 2.66 6.17
CA SER A 25 -23.86 2.24 5.43
C SER A 25 -25.18 2.45 6.17
N VAL A 26 -25.18 2.35 7.51
CA VAL A 26 -26.42 2.38 8.32
C VAL A 26 -26.75 3.75 8.90
N THR A 27 -25.84 4.72 8.77
CA THR A 27 -26.05 6.09 9.25
C THR A 27 -26.40 7.00 8.08
N PRO A 28 -27.39 7.91 8.21
CA PRO A 28 -27.69 8.87 7.15
C PRO A 28 -26.50 9.75 6.76
N THR A 29 -26.14 9.77 5.48
CA THR A 29 -25.02 10.55 4.92
C THR A 29 -25.49 11.51 3.83
N PRO A 30 -26.48 12.39 4.10
CA PRO A 30 -27.27 13.06 3.06
C PRO A 30 -26.45 13.89 2.07
N ASN A 31 -25.34 14.49 2.51
CA ASN A 31 -24.45 15.25 1.63
C ASN A 31 -23.64 14.35 0.70
N LEU A 32 -23.13 13.22 1.21
CA LEU A 32 -22.35 12.29 0.39
C LEU A 32 -23.27 11.50 -0.55
N ASP A 33 -24.45 11.11 -0.07
CA ASP A 33 -25.49 10.44 -0.85
C ASP A 33 -25.88 11.30 -2.06
N ALA A 34 -26.17 12.59 -1.83
CA ALA A 34 -26.50 13.52 -2.90
C ALA A 34 -25.35 13.73 -3.91
N ILE A 35 -24.09 13.67 -3.47
CA ILE A 35 -22.92 13.76 -4.36
C ILE A 35 -22.81 12.50 -5.22
N ILE A 36 -22.96 11.32 -4.62
CA ILE A 36 -22.89 10.02 -5.31
C ILE A 36 -24.00 9.88 -6.35
N GLU A 37 -25.24 10.30 -6.02
CA GLU A 37 -26.39 10.25 -6.94
C GLU A 37 -26.20 11.20 -8.14
N LYS A 38 -25.66 12.40 -7.89
CA LYS A 38 -25.63 13.47 -8.90
C LYS A 38 -24.40 13.44 -9.82
N TYR A 39 -23.26 12.93 -9.34
CA TYR A 39 -21.99 13.01 -10.05
C TYR A 39 -21.39 11.62 -10.34
N PRO A 40 -20.56 11.48 -11.39
CA PRO A 40 -19.87 10.22 -11.67
C PRO A 40 -18.99 9.80 -10.48
N HIS A 41 -19.12 8.53 -10.09
CA HIS A 41 -18.35 7.94 -9.00
C HIS A 41 -17.87 6.53 -9.38
N SER A 42 -16.87 6.04 -8.66
CA SER A 42 -16.31 4.70 -8.81
C SER A 42 -15.68 4.23 -7.50
N ILE A 43 -15.23 2.98 -7.47
CA ILE A 43 -14.59 2.34 -6.31
C ILE A 43 -13.15 1.98 -6.67
N LEU A 44 -12.23 2.22 -5.74
CA LEU A 44 -10.81 1.89 -5.89
C LEU A 44 -10.41 0.82 -4.88
N GLN A 45 -9.48 -0.04 -5.27
CA GLN A 45 -8.83 -0.97 -4.36
C GLN A 45 -7.77 -0.22 -3.54
N ALA A 46 -7.89 -0.26 -2.21
CA ALA A 46 -7.05 0.50 -1.28
C ALA A 46 -6.25 -0.38 -0.30
N SER A 47 -6.12 -1.67 -0.59
CA SER A 47 -5.45 -2.67 0.26
C SER A 47 -4.72 -3.72 -0.57
N GLY A 48 -3.87 -4.51 0.09
CA GLY A 48 -3.10 -5.58 -0.52
C GLY A 48 -2.16 -5.11 -1.63
N GLU A 49 -1.97 -5.97 -2.64
CA GLU A 49 -1.00 -5.73 -3.72
C GLU A 49 -1.32 -4.47 -4.53
N ASN A 50 -2.60 -4.06 -4.59
CA ASN A 50 -3.06 -2.87 -5.29
C ASN A 50 -2.46 -1.57 -4.75
N VAL A 51 -1.96 -1.58 -3.51
CA VAL A 51 -1.30 -0.43 -2.88
C VAL A 51 0.13 -0.75 -2.42
N GLY A 52 0.69 -1.87 -2.89
CA GLY A 52 2.06 -2.28 -2.58
C GLY A 52 2.22 -2.95 -1.21
N LEU A 53 1.13 -3.52 -0.67
CA LEU A 53 1.11 -4.36 0.53
C LEU A 53 1.01 -5.85 0.16
N PRO A 54 1.34 -6.78 1.06
CA PRO A 54 1.08 -8.21 0.87
C PRO A 54 -0.40 -8.49 0.61
N ASP A 55 -0.70 -9.53 -0.16
CA ASP A 55 -2.09 -9.94 -0.40
C ASP A 55 -2.86 -10.16 0.91
N GLY A 56 -4.12 -9.70 0.93
CA GLY A 56 -4.98 -9.71 2.11
C GLY A 56 -4.64 -8.69 3.21
N GLN A 57 -3.51 -7.98 3.14
CA GLN A 57 -3.18 -6.97 4.16
C GLN A 57 -4.02 -5.70 3.97
N MET A 58 -4.65 -5.25 5.06
CA MET A 58 -5.41 -4.01 5.07
C MET A 58 -4.54 -2.80 4.75
N GLY A 59 -5.12 -1.81 4.07
CA GLY A 59 -4.49 -0.51 3.87
C GLY A 59 -4.37 0.28 5.17
N ASN A 60 -3.60 1.36 5.13
CA ASN A 60 -3.48 2.32 6.22
C ASN A 60 -3.23 3.73 5.66
N SER A 61 -3.28 4.74 6.52
CA SER A 61 -3.16 6.15 6.12
C SER A 61 -1.83 6.43 5.42
N GLU A 62 -0.70 5.92 5.90
CA GLU A 62 0.62 6.16 5.30
C GLU A 62 0.71 5.61 3.87
N VAL A 63 0.38 4.33 3.71
CA VAL A 63 0.39 3.66 2.41
C VAL A 63 -0.60 4.32 1.45
N GLY A 64 -1.80 4.68 1.93
CA GLY A 64 -2.82 5.34 1.12
C GLY A 64 -2.37 6.70 0.61
N HIS A 65 -1.86 7.56 1.48
CA HIS A 65 -1.39 8.91 1.10
C HIS A 65 -0.19 8.84 0.16
N LEU A 66 0.74 7.89 0.36
CA LEU A 66 1.87 7.67 -0.53
C LEU A 66 1.43 7.28 -1.94
N ASN A 67 0.52 6.31 -2.07
CA ASN A 67 0.03 5.87 -3.39
C ASN A 67 -0.74 6.99 -4.10
N ILE A 68 -1.62 7.71 -3.40
CA ILE A 68 -2.38 8.84 -3.96
C ILE A 68 -1.44 9.95 -4.43
N GLY A 69 -0.46 10.32 -3.61
CA GLY A 69 0.51 11.37 -3.94
C GLY A 69 1.49 10.97 -5.04
N ALA A 70 1.84 9.68 -5.13
CA ALA A 70 2.78 9.17 -6.12
C ALA A 70 2.15 8.87 -7.49
N GLY A 71 0.84 8.62 -7.55
CA GLY A 71 0.14 8.24 -8.78
C GLY A 71 0.57 6.89 -9.34
N LYS A 72 1.10 5.99 -8.49
CA LYS A 72 1.54 4.63 -8.82
C LYS A 72 1.55 3.75 -7.59
N ILE A 73 1.63 2.43 -7.78
CA ILE A 73 1.83 1.47 -6.70
C ILE A 73 3.18 1.73 -6.02
N VAL A 74 3.15 2.03 -4.72
CA VAL A 74 4.34 2.20 -3.88
C VAL A 74 4.55 0.94 -3.06
N TYR A 75 5.39 0.03 -3.57
CA TYR A 75 5.77 -1.19 -2.87
C TYR A 75 6.49 -0.89 -1.57
N GLN A 76 5.95 -1.45 -0.48
CA GLN A 76 6.61 -1.43 0.82
C GLN A 76 7.81 -2.38 0.81
N ASP A 77 8.82 -2.09 1.65
CA ASP A 77 10.07 -2.86 1.66
C ASP A 77 9.84 -4.35 1.88
N LEU A 78 8.90 -4.74 2.76
CA LEU A 78 8.54 -6.14 2.98
C LEU A 78 8.08 -6.83 1.68
N VAL A 79 7.20 -6.18 0.91
CA VAL A 79 6.68 -6.74 -0.34
C VAL A 79 7.77 -6.78 -1.39
N LYS A 80 8.58 -5.73 -1.47
CA LYS A 80 9.72 -5.66 -2.39
C LYS A 80 10.71 -6.80 -2.12
N ILE A 81 11.09 -7.01 -0.87
CA ILE A 81 11.98 -8.12 -0.46
C ILE A 81 11.34 -9.46 -0.79
N ASN A 82 10.04 -9.66 -0.50
CA ASN A 82 9.33 -10.90 -0.82
C ASN A 82 9.29 -11.18 -2.33
N ILE A 83 9.06 -10.16 -3.16
CA ILE A 83 9.08 -10.28 -4.63
C ILE A 83 10.50 -10.63 -5.11
N GLU A 84 11.53 -9.97 -4.58
CA GLU A 84 12.92 -10.27 -4.93
C GLU A 84 13.33 -11.70 -4.53
N CYS A 85 12.87 -12.17 -3.37
CA CYS A 85 13.05 -13.56 -2.94
C CYS A 85 12.32 -14.55 -3.87
N LYS A 86 11.06 -14.27 -4.21
CA LYS A 86 10.22 -15.13 -5.06
C LYS A 86 10.74 -15.23 -6.50
N THR A 87 11.19 -14.12 -7.06
CA THR A 87 11.74 -14.06 -8.42
C THR A 87 13.20 -14.50 -8.51
N GLY A 88 13.88 -14.62 -7.37
CA GLY A 88 15.32 -14.90 -7.30
C GLY A 88 16.20 -13.69 -7.60
N GLU A 89 15.63 -12.53 -7.91
CA GLU A 89 16.35 -11.28 -8.16
C GLU A 89 17.15 -10.80 -6.94
N ILE A 90 16.78 -11.23 -5.73
CA ILE A 90 17.55 -10.93 -4.50
C ILE A 90 19.03 -11.34 -4.62
N ARG A 91 19.34 -12.37 -5.43
CA ARG A 91 20.72 -12.85 -5.68
C ARG A 91 21.57 -11.87 -6.49
N LYS A 92 20.95 -10.91 -7.18
CA LYS A 92 21.63 -9.85 -7.93
C LYS A 92 21.84 -8.59 -7.10
N ASN A 93 21.33 -8.55 -5.87
CA ASN A 93 21.54 -7.42 -4.98
C ASN A 93 23.04 -7.28 -4.65
N ARG A 94 23.65 -6.21 -5.18
CA ARG A 94 25.08 -5.98 -5.04
C ARG A 94 25.55 -5.94 -3.59
N VAL A 95 24.77 -5.35 -2.69
CA VAL A 95 25.13 -5.26 -1.26
C VAL A 95 25.23 -6.65 -0.65
N LEU A 96 24.27 -7.53 -0.94
CA LEU A 96 24.31 -8.92 -0.48
C LEU A 96 25.48 -9.66 -1.11
N THR A 97 25.63 -9.60 -2.43
CA THR A 97 26.70 -10.29 -3.16
C THR A 97 28.08 -9.87 -2.68
N ASP A 98 28.31 -8.57 -2.44
CA ASP A 98 29.57 -8.03 -1.95
C ASP A 98 29.86 -8.53 -0.53
N ALA A 99 28.85 -8.56 0.36
CA ALA A 99 29.00 -9.06 1.74
C ALA A 99 29.34 -10.56 1.79
N PHE A 100 28.64 -11.40 1.01
CA PHE A 100 28.94 -12.83 0.94
C PHE A 100 30.30 -13.10 0.29
N SER A 101 30.66 -12.35 -0.76
CA SER A 101 31.97 -12.46 -1.41
C SER A 101 33.09 -12.11 -0.44
N TYR A 102 32.94 -11.01 0.31
CA TYR A 102 33.90 -10.62 1.34
C TYR A 102 34.10 -11.74 2.39
N ALA A 103 33.03 -12.33 2.90
CA ALA A 103 33.11 -13.40 3.90
C ALA A 103 33.83 -14.64 3.34
N ARG A 104 33.48 -15.06 2.11
CA ARG A 104 34.14 -16.17 1.42
C ARG A 104 35.63 -15.91 1.21
N ASP A 105 35.97 -14.76 0.64
CA ASP A 105 37.34 -14.44 0.19
C ASP A 105 38.29 -14.17 1.38
N ASN A 106 37.74 -13.77 2.53
CA ASN A 106 38.52 -13.48 3.75
C ASN A 106 38.35 -14.53 4.86
N ASN A 107 37.73 -15.67 4.56
CA ASN A 107 37.44 -16.75 5.51
C ASN A 107 36.77 -16.24 6.81
N LYS A 108 35.72 -15.43 6.67
CA LYS A 108 34.93 -14.86 7.78
C LYS A 108 33.55 -15.50 7.84
N GLN A 109 32.95 -15.45 9.02
CA GLN A 109 31.57 -15.89 9.24
C GLN A 109 30.58 -14.80 8.81
N VAL A 110 29.40 -15.22 8.34
CA VAL A 110 28.26 -14.33 8.11
C VAL A 110 27.32 -14.45 9.30
N HIS A 111 26.97 -13.32 9.92
CA HIS A 111 26.05 -13.25 11.04
C HIS A 111 24.74 -12.60 10.59
N PHE A 112 23.62 -13.23 10.91
CA PHE A 112 22.29 -12.67 10.70
C PHE A 112 21.72 -12.20 12.05
N PHE A 113 21.05 -11.06 12.03
CA PHE A 113 20.36 -10.49 13.19
C PHE A 113 19.06 -9.84 12.71
N GLY A 114 17.99 -10.06 13.44
CA GLY A 114 16.65 -9.56 13.14
C GLY A 114 15.66 -9.95 14.23
N LEU A 115 14.48 -9.35 14.18
CA LEU A 115 13.34 -9.70 15.02
C LEU A 115 12.72 -11.03 14.57
#